data_AF-A0A5B2VBZ2-F1
#
_entry.id   AF-A0A5B2VBZ2-F1
#
_cell.length_a   1.000
_cell.length_b   1.000
_cell.length_c   1.000
_cell.angle_alpha   90.00
_cell.angle_beta   90.00
_cell.angle_gamma   90.00
#
_symmetry.space_group_name_H-M   'P 1'
#
loop_
_entity.id
_entity.type
_entity.pdbx_description
1 polymer ?
#
loop_
_entity_poly.entity_id
_entity_poly.type
_entity_poly.pdbx_seq_one_letter_code
_entity_poly.pdbx_strand_id
1 'polypeptide(L)'
;MKRSRLSNEHAASRTEIAARIGFGMIGLGVAIASYAKCAGMRRQLGGLTMSFKDDPILSTAPLPPPAQIPVMGSPLKRDIATTYNRVGGLMSALATKAGIPVEGALAVWQAESGGFPYTQGRPVLRFENHVFFDEWGDNNAGAFDQHFQFGGRAGVPGKRWQNHRWRPSPGGAWQTFHGSQAKEYNVFQFAQTLAGGPEPGCQAVSCGGPQILGRNHAVVGYASAKALFDAMALSERWEVCAFFDFCRSKHIIDEIKNEDWEGFAYYYNGAGNSVVYGQKIENYYNAALDMNIPAPGVAVLGLALAPGPVAPPAPQALMPDAGASAAVTPTAAPAAFAAMNNDDVIERGDKGAEVSALQKRLSEFGYYKGALDGLFGGGTEIAVMDFQRDALIHVDGRAGPETLAKLSSWTLSTAADAKTQGRADVVYKNQHSIRNRPCTANLEMKLSTAVYDVYGPGCQAQIYSGGQPRKGMPGKRTGSIRHDDYGEGGRALDAWIINEEGRRLTGPELGKLGQYWLALKYGGCGLEMAVGGIHLDEWETPPLGGGMYWTYPYLNSQAWGDKVRRMLADGSKGSKPKFYKL
;
A
#
# COMPACT_ATOMS: atom_id res chain seq x y z
N MET A 1 -57.47 -49.58 12.46
CA MET A 1 -58.03 -48.81 13.60
C MET A 1 -57.41 -49.33 14.90
N LYS A 2 -56.95 -48.40 15.76
CA LYS A 2 -56.75 -48.48 17.24
C LYS A 2 -55.87 -49.62 17.80
N ARG A 3 -54.60 -49.35 18.20
CA ARG A 3 -54.11 -48.85 19.53
C ARG A 3 -54.60 -49.65 20.75
N SER A 4 -53.69 -50.30 21.49
CA SER A 4 -53.21 -49.86 22.83
C SER A 4 -52.25 -50.86 23.52
N ARG A 5 -51.19 -50.30 24.16
CA ARG A 5 -50.49 -50.64 25.45
C ARG A 5 -50.00 -52.09 25.69
N LEU A 6 -48.86 -52.42 26.32
CA LEU A 6 -47.78 -51.74 27.05
C LEU A 6 -46.68 -52.81 27.35
N SER A 7 -45.44 -52.33 27.57
CA SER A 7 -44.37 -52.86 28.43
C SER A 7 -43.64 -54.19 28.15
N ASN A 8 -42.30 -54.02 28.18
CA ASN A 8 -41.22 -54.87 28.72
C ASN A 8 -40.55 -55.95 27.87
N GLU A 9 -39.24 -56.04 28.15
CA GLU A 9 -38.23 -57.01 27.72
C GLU A 9 -37.57 -56.75 26.36
N HIS A 10 -36.33 -56.27 26.37
CA HIS A 10 -35.15 -57.09 26.07
C HIS A 10 -33.86 -56.29 26.32
N ALA A 11 -33.28 -56.52 27.50
CA ALA A 11 -31.87 -56.30 27.78
C ALA A 11 -31.15 -57.62 27.54
N ALA A 12 -30.34 -57.72 26.48
CA ALA A 12 -29.18 -58.61 26.34
C ALA A 12 -28.69 -58.63 24.88
N SER A 13 -27.60 -57.93 24.58
CA SER A 13 -26.38 -58.57 24.07
C SER A 13 -25.39 -57.48 23.64
N ARG A 14 -24.19 -57.53 24.22
CA ARG A 14 -22.87 -57.26 23.62
C ARG A 14 -21.88 -56.92 24.74
N THR A 15 -21.53 -57.96 25.49
CA THR A 15 -20.34 -57.99 26.34
C THR A 15 -19.58 -59.24 25.96
N GLU A 16 -18.70 -59.15 24.97
CA GLU A 16 -17.48 -59.96 24.90
C GLU A 16 -16.57 -59.45 23.79
N ILE A 17 -15.43 -58.90 24.21
CA ILE A 17 -14.07 -59.03 23.68
C ILE A 17 -13.32 -57.76 24.10
N ALA A 18 -12.88 -57.78 25.35
CA ALA A 18 -11.87 -56.89 25.89
C ALA A 18 -11.03 -57.69 26.88
N ALA A 19 -9.86 -58.20 26.44
CA ALA A 19 -8.71 -58.44 27.31
C ALA A 19 -7.44 -58.78 26.50
N ARG A 20 -6.42 -57.93 26.71
CA ARG A 20 -4.96 -58.17 26.62
C ARG A 20 -4.26 -58.06 25.25
N ILE A 21 -3.71 -56.87 25.01
CA ILE A 21 -2.29 -56.48 24.79
C ILE A 21 -2.42 -54.98 24.43
N GLY A 22 -1.93 -54.01 25.19
CA GLY A 22 -0.57 -53.80 25.65
C GLY A 22 -0.23 -52.35 25.27
N PHE A 23 0.27 -51.59 26.24
CA PHE A 23 0.58 -50.17 26.19
C PHE A 23 1.22 -49.68 24.87
N GLY A 24 0.74 -48.54 24.37
CA GLY A 24 1.44 -47.69 23.40
C GLY A 24 0.59 -47.32 22.20
N MET A 25 -0.18 -46.23 22.28
CA MET A 25 -0.67 -45.37 21.16
C MET A 25 -1.81 -44.44 21.65
N ILE A 26 -1.53 -43.52 22.59
CA ILE A 26 -2.44 -42.41 22.95
C ILE A 26 -2.00 -41.07 22.32
N GLY A 27 -0.93 -41.07 21.52
CA GLY A 27 -0.42 -39.87 20.83
C GLY A 27 -0.93 -39.63 19.41
N LEU A 28 -1.64 -40.58 18.79
CA LEU A 28 -1.98 -40.50 17.35
C LEU A 28 -3.48 -40.28 17.06
N GLY A 29 -4.37 -40.54 18.03
CA GLY A 29 -5.83 -40.46 17.84
C GLY A 29 -6.40 -39.04 17.78
N VAL A 30 -5.81 -38.09 18.49
CA VAL A 30 -6.31 -36.69 18.54
C VAL A 30 -5.86 -35.90 17.30
N ALA A 31 -4.67 -36.20 16.75
CA ALA A 31 -4.23 -35.62 15.48
C ALA A 31 -5.08 -36.13 14.30
N ILE A 32 -5.46 -37.42 14.29
CA ILE A 32 -6.30 -37.99 13.23
C ILE A 32 -7.75 -37.51 13.34
N ALA A 33 -8.28 -37.22 14.54
CA ALA A 33 -9.64 -36.66 14.68
C ALA A 33 -9.75 -35.20 14.17
N SER A 34 -8.73 -34.37 14.37
CA SER A 34 -8.67 -33.03 13.76
C SER A 34 -8.40 -33.09 12.25
N TYR A 35 -7.60 -34.05 11.78
CA TYR A 35 -7.40 -34.29 10.35
C TYR A 35 -8.64 -34.89 9.66
N ALA A 36 -9.40 -35.73 10.36
CA ALA A 36 -10.63 -36.37 9.88
C ALA A 36 -11.83 -35.40 9.91
N LYS A 37 -11.85 -34.41 10.80
CA LYS A 37 -12.80 -33.28 10.71
C LYS A 37 -12.54 -32.42 9.46
N CYS A 38 -11.27 -32.20 9.10
CA CYS A 38 -10.89 -31.56 7.83
C CYS A 38 -11.16 -32.46 6.59
N ALA A 39 -10.97 -33.78 6.70
CA ALA A 39 -11.24 -34.72 5.61
C ALA A 39 -12.74 -35.04 5.43
N GLY A 40 -13.53 -34.95 6.50
CA GLY A 40 -14.99 -35.07 6.48
C GLY A 40 -15.67 -33.86 5.83
N MET A 41 -15.10 -32.67 5.98
CA MET A 41 -15.57 -31.46 5.27
C MET A 41 -15.29 -31.51 3.76
N ARG A 42 -14.24 -32.23 3.33
CA ARG A 42 -13.98 -32.48 1.90
C ARG A 42 -15.02 -33.38 1.23
N ARG A 43 -15.83 -34.13 2.00
CA ARG A 43 -16.80 -35.08 1.44
C ARG A 43 -18.22 -34.51 1.30
N GLN A 44 -18.45 -33.28 1.78
CA GLN A 44 -19.71 -32.52 1.60
C GLN A 44 -19.61 -31.35 0.61
N LEU A 45 -18.41 -31.05 0.09
CA LEU A 45 -18.21 -30.07 -0.98
C LEU A 45 -18.26 -30.79 -2.34
N GLY A 46 -19.48 -30.98 -2.85
CA GLY A 46 -19.69 -31.41 -4.23
C GLY A 46 -19.11 -30.38 -5.20
N GLY A 47 -18.14 -30.81 -6.01
CA GLY A 47 -17.50 -30.01 -7.06
C GLY A 47 -16.24 -29.31 -6.59
N LEU A 48 -15.06 -29.89 -6.88
CA LEU A 48 -13.78 -29.18 -6.76
C LEU A 48 -13.73 -28.10 -7.85
N THR A 49 -14.34 -26.95 -7.59
CA THR A 49 -14.01 -25.71 -8.30
C THR A 49 -12.61 -25.31 -7.86
N MET A 50 -11.65 -25.39 -8.78
CA MET A 50 -10.29 -24.87 -8.63
C MET A 50 -10.29 -23.50 -7.92
N SER A 51 -9.36 -23.30 -6.98
CA SER A 51 -9.12 -21.98 -6.37
C SER A 51 -8.70 -20.99 -7.45
N PHE A 52 -9.08 -19.74 -7.33
CA PHE A 52 -8.76 -18.73 -8.34
C PHE A 52 -7.25 -18.53 -8.52
N LYS A 53 -6.45 -18.78 -7.47
CA LYS A 53 -4.99 -18.72 -7.54
C LYS A 53 -4.38 -19.80 -8.45
N ASP A 54 -5.07 -20.94 -8.59
CA ASP A 54 -4.62 -22.10 -9.35
C ASP A 54 -5.19 -22.11 -10.77
N ASP A 55 -6.05 -21.14 -11.09
CA ASP A 55 -6.67 -21.04 -12.40
C ASP A 55 -5.66 -20.56 -13.46
N PRO A 56 -5.41 -21.35 -14.52
CA PRO A 56 -4.37 -21.06 -15.50
C PRO A 56 -4.65 -19.80 -16.33
N ILE A 57 -5.91 -19.38 -16.44
CA ILE A 57 -6.28 -18.15 -17.14
C ILE A 57 -6.03 -16.96 -16.22
N LEU A 58 -6.46 -17.04 -14.96
CA LEU A 58 -6.31 -15.95 -13.99
C LEU A 58 -4.89 -15.76 -13.47
N SER A 59 -4.08 -16.82 -13.47
CA SER A 59 -2.66 -16.75 -13.11
C SER A 59 -1.87 -15.83 -14.05
N THR A 60 -2.32 -15.71 -15.30
CA THR A 60 -1.72 -14.84 -16.33
C THR A 60 -2.33 -13.44 -16.40
N ALA A 61 -3.50 -13.21 -15.79
CA ALA A 61 -4.16 -11.90 -15.80
C ALA A 61 -3.28 -10.86 -15.09
N PRO A 62 -3.01 -9.67 -15.68
CA PRO A 62 -2.14 -8.69 -15.05
C PRO A 62 -2.76 -8.15 -13.75
N LEU A 63 -1.94 -7.90 -12.73
CA LEU A 63 -2.42 -7.34 -11.46
C LEU A 63 -3.00 -5.93 -11.67
N PRO A 64 -2.25 -4.95 -12.18
CA PRO A 64 -2.81 -3.70 -12.66
C PRO A 64 -3.55 -3.89 -14.02
N PRO A 65 -4.57 -3.09 -14.31
CA PRO A 65 -5.26 -3.14 -15.60
C PRO A 65 -4.35 -2.57 -16.71
N PRO A 66 -4.47 -3.07 -17.96
CA PRO A 66 -3.72 -2.53 -19.10
C PRO A 66 -4.00 -1.05 -19.36
N ALA A 67 -5.22 -0.59 -19.07
CA ALA A 67 -5.62 0.80 -19.14
C ALA A 67 -5.89 1.32 -17.73
N GLN A 68 -5.09 2.31 -17.32
CA GLN A 68 -5.22 3.00 -16.05
C GLN A 68 -6.29 4.09 -16.15
N ILE A 69 -7.02 4.35 -15.07
CA ILE A 69 -7.98 5.47 -14.99
C ILE A 69 -7.39 6.64 -14.21
N PRO A 70 -7.74 7.89 -14.53
CA PRO A 70 -7.20 9.04 -13.80
C PRO A 70 -7.60 9.03 -12.32
N VAL A 71 -6.67 9.35 -11.43
CA VAL A 71 -6.92 9.51 -9.99
C VAL A 71 -7.44 10.94 -9.73
N MET A 72 -8.72 11.17 -10.01
CA MET A 72 -9.34 12.49 -9.89
C MET A 72 -10.76 12.41 -9.31
N GLY A 73 -11.35 13.56 -8.99
CA GLY A 73 -12.71 13.67 -8.47
C GLY A 73 -12.77 13.77 -6.94
N SER A 74 -13.88 13.31 -6.36
CA SER A 74 -14.06 13.27 -4.91
C SER A 74 -13.05 12.32 -4.25
N PRO A 75 -12.82 12.41 -2.92
CA PRO A 75 -11.95 11.48 -2.21
C PRO A 75 -12.26 10.01 -2.51
N LEU A 76 -13.55 9.63 -2.50
CA LEU A 76 -13.99 8.26 -2.81
C LEU A 76 -13.61 7.82 -4.24
N LYS A 77 -13.72 8.71 -5.23
CA LYS A 77 -13.33 8.42 -6.63
C LYS A 77 -11.82 8.25 -6.77
N ARG A 78 -11.03 9.05 -6.07
CA ARG A 78 -9.57 8.94 -6.06
C ARG A 78 -9.10 7.64 -5.40
N ASP A 79 -9.74 7.26 -4.30
CA ASP A 79 -9.51 5.99 -3.62
C ASP A 79 -9.77 4.80 -4.56
N ILE A 80 -10.94 4.77 -5.21
CA ILE A 80 -11.30 3.72 -6.18
C ILE A 80 -10.33 3.70 -7.36
N ALA A 81 -9.98 4.86 -7.92
CA ALA A 81 -9.04 4.95 -9.04
C ALA A 81 -7.66 4.42 -8.66
N THR A 82 -7.17 4.75 -7.45
CA THR A 82 -5.88 4.27 -6.94
C THR A 82 -5.88 2.76 -6.81
N THR A 83 -6.93 2.20 -6.22
CA THR A 83 -7.08 0.74 -6.04
C THR A 83 -7.25 0.03 -7.38
N TYR A 84 -8.08 0.55 -8.29
CA TYR A 84 -8.24 -0.01 -9.64
C TYR A 84 -6.93 0.01 -10.42
N ASN A 85 -6.17 1.10 -10.37
CA ASN A 85 -4.89 1.21 -11.05
C ASN A 85 -3.85 0.18 -10.57
N ARG A 86 -3.95 -0.21 -9.29
CA ARG A 86 -3.04 -1.17 -8.64
C ARG A 86 -3.43 -2.63 -8.86
N VAL A 87 -4.70 -2.99 -8.64
CA VAL A 87 -5.19 -4.40 -8.68
C VAL A 87 -6.34 -4.65 -9.63
N GLY A 88 -6.81 -3.62 -10.32
CA GLY A 88 -8.03 -3.63 -11.14
C GLY A 88 -7.96 -4.58 -12.33
N GLY A 89 -6.79 -4.95 -12.83
CA GLY A 89 -6.65 -5.92 -13.93
C GLY A 89 -7.10 -7.31 -13.49
N LEU A 90 -6.53 -7.80 -12.38
CA LEU A 90 -6.88 -9.09 -11.82
C LEU A 90 -8.28 -9.05 -11.20
N MET A 91 -8.64 -7.96 -10.51
CA MET A 91 -9.97 -7.74 -9.95
C MET A 91 -11.05 -7.82 -11.04
N SER A 92 -10.82 -7.20 -12.20
CA SER A 92 -11.72 -7.23 -13.36
C SER A 92 -11.90 -8.64 -13.92
N ALA A 93 -10.80 -9.38 -14.07
CA ALA A 93 -10.84 -10.75 -14.57
C ALA A 93 -11.64 -11.68 -13.63
N LEU A 94 -11.43 -11.53 -12.32
CA LEU A 94 -12.14 -12.28 -11.29
C LEU A 94 -13.61 -11.87 -11.18
N ALA A 95 -13.91 -10.57 -11.22
CA ALA A 95 -15.28 -10.04 -11.23
C ALA A 95 -16.08 -10.59 -12.41
N THR A 96 -15.47 -10.59 -13.60
CA THR A 96 -16.05 -11.20 -14.81
C THR A 96 -16.36 -12.68 -14.60
N LYS A 97 -15.39 -13.43 -14.06
CA LYS A 97 -15.56 -14.87 -13.80
C LYS A 97 -16.63 -15.15 -12.74
N ALA A 98 -16.77 -14.28 -11.75
CA ALA A 98 -17.78 -14.36 -10.69
C ALA A 98 -19.15 -13.83 -11.12
N GLY A 99 -19.24 -13.15 -12.27
CA GLY A 99 -20.47 -12.55 -12.79
C GLY A 99 -20.93 -11.33 -11.98
N ILE A 100 -19.99 -10.50 -11.51
CA ILE A 100 -20.26 -9.24 -10.78
C ILE A 100 -19.62 -8.04 -11.50
N PRO A 101 -20.15 -6.81 -11.30
CA PRO A 101 -19.45 -5.59 -11.71
C PRO A 101 -18.13 -5.42 -10.94
N VAL A 102 -17.09 -4.90 -11.61
CA VAL A 102 -15.80 -4.64 -10.96
C VAL A 102 -15.90 -3.52 -9.93
N GLU A 103 -16.81 -2.58 -10.16
CA GLU A 103 -17.17 -1.48 -9.27
C GLU A 103 -17.54 -1.99 -7.88
N GLY A 104 -18.35 -3.07 -7.81
CA GLY A 104 -18.75 -3.69 -6.55
C GLY A 104 -17.56 -4.31 -5.82
N ALA A 105 -16.69 -5.02 -6.55
CA ALA A 105 -15.49 -5.63 -5.97
C ALA A 105 -14.50 -4.56 -5.43
N LEU A 106 -14.30 -3.47 -6.17
CA LEU A 106 -13.47 -2.34 -5.73
C LEU A 106 -14.07 -1.63 -4.52
N ALA A 107 -15.39 -1.44 -4.51
CA ALA A 107 -16.09 -0.79 -3.41
C ALA A 107 -15.95 -1.57 -2.10
N VAL A 108 -16.14 -2.88 -2.16
CA VAL A 108 -15.89 -3.78 -1.02
C VAL A 108 -14.43 -3.69 -0.58
N TRP A 109 -13.48 -3.89 -1.50
CA TRP A 109 -12.05 -3.83 -1.18
C TRP A 109 -11.67 -2.54 -0.46
N GLN A 110 -12.18 -1.41 -0.95
CA GLN A 110 -11.92 -0.09 -0.40
C GLN A 110 -12.63 0.13 0.95
N ALA A 111 -13.83 -0.41 1.14
CA ALA A 111 -14.52 -0.33 2.42
C ALA A 111 -13.80 -1.13 3.52
N GLU A 112 -13.26 -2.30 3.18
CA GLU A 112 -12.62 -3.22 4.14
C GLU A 112 -11.21 -2.81 4.55
N SER A 113 -10.36 -2.40 3.59
CA SER A 113 -9.00 -1.95 3.90
C SER A 113 -8.75 -0.46 3.81
N GLY A 114 -9.67 0.35 3.29
CA GLY A 114 -9.29 1.70 2.88
C GLY A 114 -8.27 1.69 1.72
N GLY A 115 -8.14 0.58 0.98
CA GLY A 115 -7.31 0.50 -0.21
C GLY A 115 -5.81 0.49 0.06
N PHE A 116 -5.39 0.04 1.24
CA PHE A 116 -3.98 -0.01 1.60
C PHE A 116 -3.15 -0.67 0.49
N PRO A 117 -2.04 -0.04 0.07
CA PRO A 117 -1.14 -0.61 -0.92
C PRO A 117 -0.33 -1.73 -0.29
N TYR A 118 0.09 -2.64 -1.14
CA TYR A 118 1.00 -3.71 -0.81
C TYR A 118 2.33 -3.17 -0.28
N THR A 119 2.73 -3.67 0.88
CA THR A 119 4.10 -3.53 1.40
C THR A 119 4.73 -4.91 1.44
N GLN A 120 5.80 -5.09 0.67
CA GLN A 120 6.48 -6.38 0.59
C GLN A 120 6.99 -6.84 1.96
N GLY A 121 6.65 -8.09 2.31
CA GLY A 121 6.99 -8.70 3.59
C GLY A 121 6.21 -8.16 4.80
N ARG A 122 5.39 -7.11 4.63
CA ARG A 122 4.65 -6.48 5.73
C ARG A 122 3.22 -6.10 5.32
N PRO A 123 2.35 -7.08 5.00
CA PRO A 123 0.95 -6.78 4.74
C PRO A 123 0.30 -6.13 5.96
N VAL A 124 -0.71 -5.27 5.76
CA VAL A 124 -1.47 -4.70 6.88
C VAL A 124 -2.10 -5.85 7.66
N LEU A 125 -1.90 -5.84 8.98
CA LEU A 125 -2.37 -6.92 9.85
C LEU A 125 -3.25 -6.42 10.98
N ARG A 126 -4.06 -7.35 11.48
CA ARG A 126 -4.82 -7.21 12.71
C ARG A 126 -4.83 -8.55 13.43
N PHE A 127 -4.18 -8.61 14.59
CA PHE A 127 -4.09 -9.81 15.41
C PHE A 127 -5.28 -9.89 16.36
N GLU A 128 -5.95 -11.03 16.43
CA GLU A 128 -7.17 -11.21 17.20
C GLU A 128 -6.95 -12.16 18.37
N ASN A 129 -6.79 -11.61 19.59
CA ASN A 129 -6.50 -12.41 20.80
C ASN A 129 -7.51 -13.55 21.03
N HIS A 130 -8.79 -13.27 20.81
CA HIS A 130 -9.85 -14.25 20.99
C HIS A 130 -9.83 -15.38 19.95
N VAL A 131 -9.26 -15.14 18.76
CA VAL A 131 -9.03 -16.17 17.75
C VAL A 131 -7.79 -16.96 18.12
N PHE A 132 -6.71 -16.29 18.55
CA PHE A 132 -5.54 -16.99 19.08
C PHE A 132 -5.88 -17.90 20.26
N PHE A 133 -6.83 -17.49 21.09
CA PHE A 133 -7.39 -18.33 22.12
C PHE A 133 -8.07 -19.58 21.54
N ASP A 134 -8.99 -19.42 20.58
CA ASP A 134 -9.68 -20.55 19.96
C ASP A 134 -8.71 -21.55 19.31
N GLU A 135 -7.64 -21.07 18.69
CA GLU A 135 -6.70 -21.91 17.92
C GLU A 135 -5.58 -22.53 18.77
N TRP A 136 -5.16 -21.87 19.86
CA TRP A 136 -4.09 -22.36 20.72
C TRP A 136 -4.37 -22.21 22.21
N GLY A 137 -4.92 -21.06 22.62
CA GLY A 137 -5.11 -20.72 24.04
C GLY A 137 -6.08 -21.63 24.79
N ASP A 138 -7.07 -22.24 24.15
CA ASP A 138 -8.05 -23.12 24.83
C ASP A 138 -7.38 -24.36 25.43
N ASN A 139 -6.41 -24.93 24.70
CA ASN A 139 -5.59 -26.04 25.19
C ASN A 139 -4.41 -25.57 26.07
N ASN A 140 -4.16 -24.26 26.16
CA ASN A 140 -3.01 -23.66 26.83
C ASN A 140 -3.42 -22.49 27.74
N ALA A 141 -4.60 -22.58 28.37
CA ALA A 141 -5.27 -21.45 29.01
C ALA A 141 -4.39 -20.72 30.05
N GLY A 142 -3.65 -21.48 30.86
CA GLY A 142 -2.75 -20.91 31.86
C GLY A 142 -1.62 -20.06 31.24
N ALA A 143 -1.04 -20.51 30.13
CA ALA A 143 -0.01 -19.74 29.42
C ALA A 143 -0.63 -18.56 28.64
N PHE A 144 -1.80 -18.75 28.04
CA PHE A 144 -2.52 -17.68 27.36
C PHE A 144 -2.87 -16.54 28.33
N ASP A 145 -3.52 -16.84 29.46
CA ASP A 145 -4.01 -15.83 30.41
C ASP A 145 -2.86 -15.07 31.11
N GLN A 146 -1.63 -15.60 31.07
CA GLN A 146 -0.44 -14.88 31.50
C GLN A 146 -0.07 -13.73 30.56
N HIS A 147 -0.42 -13.81 29.28
CA HIS A 147 0.09 -12.90 28.24
C HIS A 147 -0.98 -12.19 27.43
N PHE A 148 -2.20 -12.70 27.37
CA PHE A 148 -3.27 -12.20 26.52
C PHE A 148 -4.58 -12.04 27.29
N GLN A 149 -5.36 -11.03 26.89
CA GLN A 149 -6.69 -10.74 27.40
C GLN A 149 -7.63 -10.35 26.26
N PHE A 150 -8.91 -10.68 26.42
CA PHE A 150 -10.01 -10.21 25.58
C PHE A 150 -11.32 -10.20 26.39
N GLY A 151 -12.31 -9.43 25.94
CA GLY A 151 -13.58 -9.25 26.66
C GLY A 151 -14.37 -10.55 26.85
N GLY A 152 -14.99 -10.71 28.00
CA GLY A 152 -15.77 -11.88 28.37
C GLY A 152 -14.93 -13.07 28.86
N ARG A 153 -13.60 -12.94 28.94
CA ARG A 153 -12.69 -13.95 29.49
C ARG A 153 -11.96 -13.41 30.71
N ALA A 154 -11.75 -14.28 31.71
CA ALA A 154 -10.92 -13.98 32.90
C ALA A 154 -11.28 -12.65 33.59
N GLY A 155 -12.57 -12.32 33.66
CA GLY A 155 -13.07 -11.10 34.30
C GLY A 155 -12.90 -9.82 33.48
N VAL A 156 -12.39 -9.87 32.24
CA VAL A 156 -12.31 -8.71 31.36
C VAL A 156 -13.73 -8.39 30.85
N PRO A 157 -14.24 -7.15 31.01
CA PRO A 157 -15.57 -6.78 30.54
C PRO A 157 -15.65 -6.76 29.01
N GLY A 158 -16.87 -6.78 28.47
CA GLY A 158 -17.13 -6.63 27.04
C GLY A 158 -17.26 -7.96 26.28
N LYS A 159 -17.39 -7.86 24.96
CA LYS A 159 -17.54 -9.01 24.06
C LYS A 159 -16.18 -9.56 23.65
N ARG A 160 -16.16 -10.79 23.13
CA ARG A 160 -14.91 -11.50 22.80
C ARG A 160 -13.99 -10.80 21.80
N TRP A 161 -14.54 -10.05 20.86
CA TRP A 161 -13.79 -9.24 19.89
C TRP A 161 -13.40 -7.85 20.42
N GLN A 162 -13.59 -7.58 21.71
CA GLN A 162 -13.31 -6.28 22.33
C GLN A 162 -12.25 -6.43 23.42
N ASN A 163 -11.65 -5.30 23.82
CA ASN A 163 -10.73 -5.21 24.95
C ASN A 163 -9.52 -6.15 24.84
N HIS A 164 -8.98 -6.29 23.63
CA HIS A 164 -7.76 -7.05 23.40
C HIS A 164 -6.57 -6.34 24.03
N ARG A 165 -5.85 -7.07 24.88
CA ARG A 165 -4.65 -6.58 25.55
C ARG A 165 -3.61 -7.69 25.61
N TRP A 166 -2.35 -7.31 25.67
CA TRP A 166 -1.26 -8.27 25.80
C TRP A 166 -0.19 -7.76 26.76
N ARG A 167 0.75 -8.63 27.14
CA ARG A 167 1.98 -8.26 27.82
C ARG A 167 3.09 -9.29 27.56
N PRO A 168 4.35 -8.86 27.40
CA PRO A 168 5.45 -9.77 27.09
C PRO A 168 5.91 -10.62 28.30
N SER A 169 5.68 -10.14 29.53
CA SER A 169 6.09 -10.83 30.75
C SER A 169 4.91 -11.05 31.71
N PRO A 170 4.79 -12.23 32.34
CA PRO A 170 3.79 -12.44 33.38
C PRO A 170 3.96 -11.41 34.51
N GLY A 171 2.85 -10.83 34.96
CA GLY A 171 2.86 -9.78 36.00
C GLY A 171 3.17 -8.36 35.49
N GLY A 172 3.54 -8.19 34.22
CA GLY A 172 3.69 -6.88 33.60
C GLY A 172 2.37 -6.13 33.40
N ALA A 173 2.47 -4.85 33.04
CA ALA A 173 1.33 -4.01 32.70
C ALA A 173 0.69 -4.47 31.38
N TRP A 174 -0.65 -4.48 31.34
CA TRP A 174 -1.41 -4.79 30.14
C TRP A 174 -1.34 -3.65 29.13
N GLN A 175 -1.13 -4.00 27.87
CA GLN A 175 -0.97 -3.05 26.76
C GLN A 175 -2.03 -3.30 25.69
N THR A 176 -2.59 -2.24 25.14
CA THR A 176 -3.36 -2.30 23.89
C THR A 176 -2.42 -2.22 22.70
N PHE A 177 -2.74 -2.92 21.62
CA PHE A 177 -1.88 -2.98 20.42
C PHE A 177 -2.61 -2.58 19.13
N HIS A 178 -3.94 -2.65 19.11
CA HIS A 178 -4.71 -2.27 17.93
C HIS A 178 -4.50 -0.82 17.52
N GLY A 179 -4.40 -0.62 16.21
CA GLY A 179 -4.22 0.69 15.60
C GLY A 179 -2.76 1.08 15.41
N SER A 180 -1.81 0.21 15.74
CA SER A 180 -0.41 0.37 15.34
C SER A 180 0.09 -0.92 14.70
N GLN A 181 0.52 -0.86 13.44
CA GLN A 181 1.07 -2.00 12.71
C GLN A 181 2.31 -2.56 13.40
N ALA A 182 3.19 -1.70 13.92
CA ALA A 182 4.35 -2.15 14.70
C ALA A 182 3.92 -2.98 15.93
N LYS A 183 2.94 -2.47 16.72
CA LYS A 183 2.44 -3.20 17.89
C LYS A 183 1.74 -4.50 17.49
N GLU A 184 0.92 -4.47 16.43
CA GLU A 184 0.26 -5.65 15.87
C GLU A 184 1.30 -6.72 15.47
N TYR A 185 2.39 -6.34 14.77
CA TYR A 185 3.48 -7.25 14.40
C TYR A 185 4.20 -7.81 15.62
N ASN A 186 4.44 -7.00 16.66
CA ASN A 186 5.09 -7.46 17.89
C ASN A 186 4.24 -8.52 18.61
N VAL A 187 2.93 -8.29 18.74
CA VAL A 187 2.02 -9.27 19.35
C VAL A 187 1.95 -10.55 18.51
N PHE A 188 1.89 -10.42 17.19
CA PHE A 188 1.89 -11.54 16.26
C PHE A 188 3.15 -12.40 16.40
N GLN A 189 4.34 -11.81 16.37
CA GLN A 189 5.62 -12.52 16.55
C GLN A 189 5.73 -13.17 17.93
N PHE A 190 5.28 -12.47 18.98
CA PHE A 190 5.24 -13.01 20.33
C PHE A 190 4.32 -14.23 20.42
N ALA A 191 3.12 -14.16 19.82
CA ALA A 191 2.17 -15.26 19.80
C ALA A 191 2.73 -16.50 19.10
N GLN A 192 3.45 -16.32 17.98
CA GLN A 192 4.12 -17.43 17.29
C GLN A 192 5.20 -18.07 18.16
N THR A 193 5.99 -17.25 18.86
CA THR A 193 7.03 -17.73 19.78
C THR A 193 6.41 -18.49 20.94
N LEU A 194 5.37 -17.93 21.57
CA LEU A 194 4.67 -18.56 22.69
C LEU A 194 4.03 -19.90 22.29
N ALA A 195 3.47 -19.97 21.08
CA ALA A 195 2.86 -21.19 20.57
C ALA A 195 3.85 -22.25 20.08
N GLY A 196 5.16 -21.94 20.04
CA GLY A 196 6.19 -22.84 19.54
C GLY A 196 6.18 -23.02 18.01
N GLY A 197 5.56 -22.09 17.28
CA GLY A 197 5.45 -22.16 15.82
C GLY A 197 4.51 -21.11 15.23
N PRO A 198 4.58 -20.89 13.91
CA PRO A 198 3.89 -19.78 13.27
C PRO A 198 2.37 -20.00 13.14
N GLU A 199 1.94 -21.26 13.09
CA GLU A 199 0.59 -21.61 12.62
C GLU A 199 -0.54 -20.98 13.44
N PRO A 200 -0.57 -21.10 14.78
CA PRO A 200 -1.69 -20.53 15.54
C PRO A 200 -1.70 -19.01 15.52
N GLY A 201 -0.52 -18.37 15.50
CA GLY A 201 -0.41 -16.93 15.30
C GLY A 201 -0.94 -16.51 13.92
N CYS A 202 -0.57 -17.24 12.86
CA CYS A 202 -1.05 -16.99 11.50
C CYS A 202 -2.55 -17.24 11.35
N GLN A 203 -3.14 -18.18 12.10
CA GLN A 203 -4.59 -18.38 12.09
C GLN A 203 -5.36 -17.22 12.74
N ALA A 204 -4.72 -16.54 13.70
CA ALA A 204 -5.31 -15.46 14.48
C ALA A 204 -5.11 -14.06 13.90
N VAL A 205 -4.52 -13.92 12.70
CA VAL A 205 -4.27 -12.62 12.07
C VAL A 205 -5.11 -12.45 10.80
N SER A 206 -5.77 -11.29 10.68
CA SER A 206 -6.35 -10.81 9.43
C SER A 206 -5.30 -10.06 8.64
N CYS A 207 -5.15 -10.37 7.35
CA CYS A 207 -4.04 -9.85 6.53
C CYS A 207 -4.50 -9.16 5.24
N GLY A 208 -3.73 -8.13 4.86
CA GLY A 208 -3.79 -7.47 3.57
C GLY A 208 -5.03 -6.59 3.36
N GLY A 209 -5.21 -6.16 2.12
CA GLY A 209 -6.36 -5.40 1.64
C GLY A 209 -7.75 -6.01 1.90
N PRO A 210 -7.93 -7.35 1.92
CA PRO A 210 -9.24 -7.91 2.23
C PRO A 210 -9.42 -8.27 3.72
N GLN A 211 -8.38 -8.11 4.57
CA GLN A 211 -8.43 -8.50 5.98
C GLN A 211 -8.92 -9.94 6.21
N ILE A 212 -8.52 -10.88 5.33
CA ILE A 212 -8.89 -12.29 5.48
C ILE A 212 -8.18 -12.88 6.68
N LEU A 213 -8.96 -13.36 7.66
CA LEU A 213 -8.45 -14.02 8.84
C LEU A 213 -7.81 -15.37 8.47
N GLY A 214 -6.57 -15.58 8.89
CA GLY A 214 -5.75 -16.71 8.43
C GLY A 214 -6.30 -18.09 8.76
N ARG A 215 -7.18 -18.24 9.76
CA ARG A 215 -7.92 -19.49 10.02
C ARG A 215 -8.75 -19.97 8.83
N ASN A 216 -9.06 -19.08 7.88
CA ASN A 216 -9.79 -19.40 6.66
C ASN A 216 -8.88 -19.94 5.54
N HIS A 217 -7.60 -20.19 5.77
CA HIS A 217 -6.63 -20.60 4.74
C HIS A 217 -7.09 -21.76 3.85
N ALA A 218 -7.69 -22.80 4.45
CA ALA A 218 -8.13 -23.98 3.70
C ALA A 218 -9.28 -23.65 2.74
N VAL A 219 -10.15 -22.71 3.14
CA VAL A 219 -11.30 -22.25 2.36
C VAL A 219 -10.84 -21.44 1.14
N VAL A 220 -9.73 -20.71 1.27
CA VAL A 220 -9.11 -19.92 0.19
C VAL A 220 -7.99 -20.68 -0.54
N GLY A 221 -7.92 -22.00 -0.39
CA GLY A 221 -7.06 -22.88 -1.18
C GLY A 221 -5.61 -23.03 -0.71
N TYR A 222 -5.28 -22.61 0.51
CA TYR A 222 -3.92 -22.73 1.06
C TYR A 222 -3.80 -23.89 2.06
N ALA A 223 -2.69 -24.60 2.00
CA ALA A 223 -2.42 -25.77 2.84
C ALA A 223 -2.34 -25.43 4.33
N SER A 224 -1.95 -24.19 4.66
CA SER A 224 -1.73 -23.73 6.03
C SER A 224 -1.96 -22.22 6.13
N ALA A 225 -2.20 -21.71 7.35
CA ALA A 225 -2.36 -20.28 7.60
C ALA A 225 -1.05 -19.51 7.36
N LYS A 226 0.09 -20.12 7.68
CA LYS A 226 1.40 -19.57 7.31
C LYS A 226 1.57 -19.46 5.80
N ALA A 227 1.17 -20.48 5.03
CA ALA A 227 1.25 -20.43 3.57
C ALA A 227 0.39 -19.30 2.97
N LEU A 228 -0.80 -19.05 3.55
CA LEU A 228 -1.63 -17.90 3.18
C LEU A 228 -0.93 -16.58 3.52
N PHE A 229 -0.40 -16.44 4.75
CA PHE A 229 0.32 -15.24 5.18
C PHE A 229 1.52 -14.94 4.29
N ASP A 230 2.38 -15.93 4.02
CA ASP A 230 3.57 -15.77 3.19
C ASP A 230 3.20 -15.34 1.75
N ALA A 231 2.10 -15.88 1.21
CA ALA A 231 1.61 -15.47 -0.10
C ALA A 231 1.13 -14.01 -0.09
N MET A 232 0.28 -13.64 0.87
CA MET A 232 -0.18 -12.24 1.00
C MET A 232 0.98 -11.27 1.22
N ALA A 233 2.00 -11.68 1.99
CA ALA A 233 3.23 -10.92 2.20
C ALA A 233 4.17 -10.89 0.98
N LEU A 234 3.88 -11.65 -0.08
CA LEU A 234 4.64 -11.70 -1.33
C LEU A 234 4.02 -10.88 -2.47
N SER A 235 2.68 -10.77 -2.51
CA SER A 235 2.00 -9.93 -3.50
C SER A 235 0.52 -9.75 -3.19
N GLU A 236 0.02 -8.55 -3.48
CA GLU A 236 -1.42 -8.24 -3.53
C GLU A 236 -2.23 -9.13 -4.46
N ARG A 237 -1.61 -9.77 -5.48
CA ARG A 237 -2.28 -10.80 -6.28
C ARG A 237 -2.96 -11.85 -5.39
N TRP A 238 -2.23 -12.31 -4.38
CA TRP A 238 -2.67 -13.40 -3.53
C TRP A 238 -3.74 -12.96 -2.56
N GLU A 239 -3.72 -11.69 -2.16
CA GLU A 239 -4.79 -11.04 -1.43
C GLU A 239 -6.08 -10.98 -2.26
N VAL A 240 -6.00 -10.54 -3.53
CA VAL A 240 -7.16 -10.47 -4.44
C VAL A 240 -7.76 -11.86 -4.70
N CYS A 241 -6.93 -12.86 -5.00
CA CYS A 241 -7.44 -14.23 -5.19
C CYS A 241 -8.11 -14.78 -3.93
N ALA A 242 -7.50 -14.58 -2.76
CA ALA A 242 -8.06 -15.05 -1.49
C ALA A 242 -9.39 -14.36 -1.15
N PHE A 243 -9.52 -13.07 -1.44
CA PHE A 243 -10.78 -12.33 -1.29
C PHE A 243 -11.92 -12.98 -2.08
N PHE A 244 -11.73 -13.22 -3.38
CA PHE A 244 -12.77 -13.84 -4.22
C PHE A 244 -13.08 -15.28 -3.81
N ASP A 245 -12.07 -16.08 -3.45
CA ASP A 245 -12.30 -17.44 -2.95
C ASP A 245 -13.08 -17.43 -1.64
N PHE A 246 -12.79 -16.49 -0.75
CA PHE A 246 -13.52 -16.32 0.50
C PHE A 246 -14.97 -15.91 0.25
N CYS A 247 -15.21 -14.90 -0.59
CA CYS A 247 -16.55 -14.48 -0.95
C CYS A 247 -17.36 -15.61 -1.61
N ARG A 248 -16.73 -16.39 -2.49
CA ARG A 248 -17.34 -17.58 -3.11
C ARG A 248 -17.73 -18.61 -2.06
N SER A 249 -16.85 -18.89 -1.10
CA SER A 249 -17.10 -19.88 -0.04
C SER A 249 -18.23 -19.50 0.92
N LYS A 250 -18.47 -18.20 1.09
CA LYS A 250 -19.52 -17.65 1.96
C LYS A 250 -20.83 -17.42 1.21
N HIS A 251 -20.86 -17.66 -0.10
CA HIS A 251 -21.99 -17.35 -0.98
C HIS A 251 -22.37 -15.86 -1.00
N ILE A 252 -21.42 -14.97 -0.71
CA ILE A 252 -21.67 -13.51 -0.63
C ILE A 252 -21.34 -12.75 -1.92
N ILE A 253 -20.91 -13.47 -2.96
CA ILE A 253 -20.78 -12.90 -4.31
C ILE A 253 -22.15 -12.45 -4.83
N ASP A 254 -23.22 -13.18 -4.49
CA ASP A 254 -24.57 -12.82 -4.91
C ASP A 254 -25.04 -11.52 -4.25
N GLU A 255 -24.54 -11.17 -3.07
CA GLU A 255 -24.91 -9.89 -2.43
C GLU A 255 -24.26 -8.71 -3.13
N ILE A 256 -23.06 -8.89 -3.70
CA ILE A 256 -22.46 -7.90 -4.59
C ILE A 256 -23.29 -7.77 -5.89
N LYS A 257 -23.81 -8.88 -6.44
CA LYS A 257 -24.68 -8.84 -7.65
C LYS A 257 -26.01 -8.13 -7.39
N ASN A 258 -26.59 -8.37 -6.22
CA ASN A 258 -27.87 -7.85 -5.81
C ASN A 258 -27.77 -6.44 -5.20
N GLU A 259 -26.54 -5.90 -5.07
CA GLU A 259 -26.25 -4.63 -4.42
C GLU A 259 -26.74 -4.58 -2.96
N ASP A 260 -26.82 -5.74 -2.31
CA ASP A 260 -27.16 -5.87 -0.89
C ASP A 260 -25.91 -5.66 -0.02
N TRP A 261 -25.51 -4.39 0.12
CA TRP A 261 -24.28 -4.01 0.80
C TRP A 261 -24.31 -4.27 2.31
N GLU A 262 -25.48 -4.14 2.94
CA GLU A 262 -25.64 -4.49 4.35
C GLU A 262 -25.56 -6.01 4.55
N GLY A 263 -26.22 -6.80 3.69
CA GLY A 263 -26.12 -8.25 3.68
C GLY A 263 -24.68 -8.71 3.48
N PHE A 264 -23.99 -8.12 2.50
CA PHE A 264 -22.55 -8.36 2.30
C PHE A 264 -21.76 -8.09 3.59
N ALA A 265 -21.90 -6.89 4.16
CA ALA A 265 -21.16 -6.49 5.35
C ALA A 265 -21.50 -7.37 6.57
N TYR A 266 -22.75 -7.82 6.70
CA TYR A 266 -23.19 -8.73 7.74
C TYR A 266 -22.47 -10.07 7.65
N TYR A 267 -22.41 -10.68 6.46
CA TYR A 267 -21.79 -12.00 6.28
C TYR A 267 -20.26 -11.94 6.23
N TYR A 268 -19.69 -10.80 5.82
CA TYR A 268 -18.24 -10.59 5.78
C TYR A 268 -17.67 -10.21 7.16
N ASN A 269 -18.26 -9.22 7.83
CA ASN A 269 -17.76 -8.63 9.09
C ASN A 269 -18.54 -9.03 10.35
N GLY A 270 -19.73 -9.60 10.18
CA GLY A 270 -20.66 -9.91 11.27
C GLY A 270 -21.65 -8.79 11.59
N ALA A 271 -22.66 -9.13 12.38
CA ALA A 271 -23.82 -8.27 12.69
C ALA A 271 -23.49 -6.94 13.40
N GLY A 272 -22.30 -6.80 13.99
CA GLY A 272 -21.99 -5.70 14.91
C GLY A 272 -21.95 -4.31 14.25
N ASN A 273 -21.65 -4.24 12.96
CA ASN A 273 -21.50 -2.98 12.21
C ASN A 273 -22.01 -3.07 10.75
N SER A 274 -22.88 -4.04 10.43
CA SER A 274 -23.31 -4.32 9.05
C SER A 274 -23.87 -3.08 8.34
N VAL A 275 -24.72 -2.30 9.02
CA VAL A 275 -25.31 -1.07 8.48
C VAL A 275 -24.23 -0.04 8.10
N VAL A 276 -23.27 0.19 8.99
CA VAL A 276 -22.22 1.20 8.79
C VAL A 276 -21.29 0.80 7.64
N TYR A 277 -20.88 -0.47 7.59
CA TYR A 277 -20.04 -0.98 6.52
C TYR A 277 -20.79 -1.07 5.19
N GLY A 278 -22.05 -1.49 5.20
CA GLY A 278 -22.92 -1.50 4.03
C GLY A 278 -23.03 -0.11 3.41
N GLN A 279 -23.32 0.92 4.23
CA GLN A 279 -23.36 2.30 3.75
C GLN A 279 -22.01 2.78 3.20
N LYS A 280 -20.89 2.35 3.81
CA LYS A 280 -19.55 2.68 3.32
C LYS A 280 -19.28 2.04 1.95
N ILE A 281 -19.64 0.76 1.77
CA ILE A 281 -19.52 0.06 0.49
C ILE A 281 -20.39 0.75 -0.56
N GLU A 282 -21.65 1.05 -0.23
CA GLU A 282 -22.58 1.74 -1.12
C GLU A 282 -22.03 3.08 -1.62
N ASN A 283 -21.44 3.88 -0.73
CA ASN A 283 -20.83 5.17 -1.09
C ASN A 283 -19.66 5.00 -2.08
N TYR A 284 -18.82 3.99 -1.88
CA TYR A 284 -17.73 3.68 -2.79
C TYR A 284 -18.24 3.11 -4.13
N TYR A 285 -19.29 2.29 -4.10
CA TYR A 285 -19.91 1.71 -5.29
C TYR A 285 -20.52 2.81 -6.16
N ASN A 286 -21.30 3.71 -5.58
CA ASN A 286 -21.87 4.86 -6.29
C ASN A 286 -20.77 5.76 -6.88
N ALA A 287 -19.68 5.99 -6.14
CA ALA A 287 -18.53 6.72 -6.65
C ALA A 287 -17.86 6.01 -7.84
N ALA A 288 -17.76 4.67 -7.80
CA ALA A 288 -17.19 3.84 -8.85
C ALA A 288 -18.06 3.82 -10.12
N LEU A 289 -19.40 3.73 -9.99
CA LEU A 289 -20.34 3.79 -11.11
C LEU A 289 -20.19 5.09 -11.92
N ASP A 290 -20.07 6.22 -11.22
CA ASP A 290 -19.86 7.52 -11.85
C ASP A 290 -18.53 7.66 -12.62
N MET A 291 -17.56 6.78 -12.35
CA MET A 291 -16.23 6.85 -12.98
C MET A 291 -16.20 6.17 -14.34
N ASN A 292 -17.26 5.45 -14.72
CA ASN A 292 -17.35 4.70 -15.97
C ASN A 292 -16.09 3.84 -16.19
N ILE A 293 -15.75 3.06 -15.15
CA ILE A 293 -14.58 2.18 -15.13
C ILE A 293 -14.67 1.30 -16.39
N PRO A 294 -13.56 1.16 -17.15
CA PRO A 294 -13.59 0.36 -18.36
C PRO A 294 -14.14 -1.03 -18.04
N ALA A 295 -15.20 -1.42 -18.75
CA ALA A 295 -15.73 -2.76 -18.63
C ALA A 295 -14.56 -3.76 -18.80
N PRO A 296 -14.51 -4.84 -17.99
CA PRO A 296 -13.44 -5.82 -18.07
C PRO A 296 -13.22 -6.20 -19.54
N GLY A 297 -12.06 -5.81 -20.07
CA GLY A 297 -11.76 -6.03 -21.47
C GLY A 297 -11.85 -7.52 -21.77
N VAL A 298 -12.72 -7.92 -22.70
CA VAL A 298 -12.85 -9.31 -23.18
C VAL A 298 -11.57 -9.80 -23.92
N ALA A 299 -10.52 -8.97 -24.00
CA ALA A 299 -9.19 -9.35 -24.45
C ALA A 299 -8.29 -9.48 -23.21
N VAL A 300 -7.87 -10.66 -22.75
CA VAL A 300 -7.11 -11.68 -23.49
C VAL A 300 -7.50 -13.07 -22.99
N LEU A 301 -8.42 -13.76 -23.68
CA LEU A 301 -8.70 -15.19 -23.46
C LEU A 301 -8.11 -16.09 -24.56
N GLY A 302 -7.20 -15.54 -25.38
CA GLY A 302 -6.54 -16.32 -26.42
C GLY A 302 -5.37 -15.59 -27.05
N LEU A 303 -4.17 -15.83 -26.55
CA LEU A 303 -3.02 -16.15 -27.40
C LEU A 303 -2.00 -16.88 -26.51
N ALA A 304 -1.92 -18.19 -26.69
CA ALA A 304 -0.90 -19.02 -26.08
C ALA A 304 0.47 -18.62 -26.65
N LEU A 305 1.32 -18.05 -25.79
CA LEU A 305 2.76 -18.24 -25.90
C LEU A 305 3.18 -19.05 -24.67
N ALA A 306 3.82 -20.18 -24.94
CA ALA A 306 4.07 -21.27 -24.01
C ALA A 306 4.67 -20.78 -22.67
N PRO A 307 4.16 -21.24 -21.51
CA PRO A 307 4.76 -20.93 -20.22
C PRO A 307 5.94 -21.85 -19.94
N GLY A 308 7.10 -21.28 -19.63
CA GLY A 308 8.09 -21.96 -18.78
C GLY A 308 7.58 -21.95 -17.33
N PRO A 309 7.78 -23.02 -16.55
CA PRO A 309 7.29 -23.08 -15.17
C PRO A 309 8.14 -22.14 -14.29
N VAL A 310 7.55 -21.05 -13.81
CA VAL A 310 8.15 -20.25 -12.73
C VAL A 310 7.62 -20.81 -11.40
N ALA A 311 8.43 -21.65 -10.77
CA ALA A 311 8.22 -22.07 -9.39
C ALA A 311 8.49 -20.90 -8.43
N PRO A 312 7.76 -20.78 -7.30
CA PRO A 312 8.06 -19.77 -6.28
C PRO A 312 9.47 -20.00 -5.70
N PRO A 313 10.30 -18.95 -5.52
CA PRO A 313 11.60 -19.10 -4.89
C PRO A 313 11.44 -19.37 -3.39
N ALA A 314 12.32 -20.23 -2.86
CA ALA A 314 12.43 -20.52 -1.44
C ALA A 314 12.87 -19.28 -0.64
N PRO A 315 12.40 -19.10 0.62
CA PRO A 315 12.75 -17.94 1.44
C PRO A 315 14.23 -17.97 1.86
N GLN A 316 14.96 -16.91 1.55
CA GLN A 316 16.28 -16.65 2.13
C GLN A 316 16.13 -15.88 3.44
N ALA A 317 16.84 -16.35 4.47
CA ALA A 317 16.79 -15.86 5.84
C ALA A 317 17.35 -14.43 6.00
N LEU A 318 16.71 -13.65 6.88
CA LEU A 318 17.20 -12.35 7.35
C LEU A 318 17.98 -12.50 8.66
N MET A 319 19.23 -12.00 8.61
CA MET A 319 20.06 -11.34 9.64
C MET A 319 20.51 -12.14 10.88
N PRO A 320 21.64 -11.72 11.49
CA PRO A 320 21.49 -10.99 12.75
C PRO A 320 22.36 -9.72 12.91
N ASP A 321 21.88 -8.94 13.87
CA ASP A 321 22.21 -7.61 14.40
C ASP A 321 23.61 -7.46 15.08
N ALA A 322 24.06 -6.20 15.27
CA ALA A 322 24.76 -5.72 16.48
C ALA A 322 25.21 -4.24 16.39
N GLY A 323 24.87 -3.43 17.41
CA GLY A 323 25.80 -2.40 17.94
C GLY A 323 25.18 -1.10 18.49
N ALA A 324 24.95 -1.06 19.81
CA ALA A 324 24.50 0.10 20.60
C ALA A 324 25.63 1.11 20.95
N SER A 325 25.28 2.37 21.30
CA SER A 325 25.87 3.12 22.46
C SER A 325 25.26 4.53 22.75
N ALA A 326 24.70 4.65 23.96
CA ALA A 326 24.68 5.71 25.01
C ALA A 326 24.65 7.26 24.77
N ALA A 327 23.54 7.87 25.24
CA ALA A 327 23.32 8.94 26.27
C ALA A 327 23.93 10.36 26.20
N VAL A 328 23.07 11.42 26.25
CA VAL A 328 23.03 12.55 27.23
C VAL A 328 21.63 13.25 27.18
N THR A 329 21.06 13.63 28.34
CA THR A 329 19.95 14.60 28.56
C THR A 329 20.32 15.50 29.77
N PRO A 330 19.64 16.64 30.12
CA PRO A 330 18.32 17.17 29.67
C PRO A 330 18.20 18.70 29.46
N THR A 331 17.06 19.19 28.89
CA THR A 331 16.10 20.20 29.47
C THR A 331 14.83 20.33 28.58
N ALA A 332 13.62 20.43 29.18
CA ALA A 332 12.23 20.23 28.68
C ALA A 332 11.65 21.35 27.76
N ALA A 333 10.53 21.27 26.99
CA ALA A 333 9.27 20.47 26.88
C ALA A 333 8.63 20.67 25.45
N PRO A 334 7.48 20.07 24.97
CA PRO A 334 6.34 19.43 25.67
C PRO A 334 6.03 17.95 25.31
N ALA A 335 5.11 17.37 26.09
CA ALA A 335 5.03 15.96 26.51
C ALA A 335 4.34 14.94 25.56
N ALA A 336 4.10 15.24 24.27
CA ALA A 336 3.39 14.29 23.39
C ALA A 336 4.31 13.23 22.75
N PHE A 337 5.56 13.58 22.45
CA PHE A 337 6.52 12.69 21.77
C PHE A 337 7.54 12.05 22.73
N ALA A 338 7.60 12.51 23.98
CA ALA A 338 8.60 12.07 24.96
C ALA A 338 8.33 10.68 25.57
N ALA A 339 7.23 10.02 25.20
CA ALA A 339 6.79 8.73 25.75
C ALA A 339 6.87 7.56 24.75
N MET A 340 7.41 7.77 23.55
CA MET A 340 7.55 6.73 22.52
C MET A 340 8.90 6.01 22.66
N ASN A 341 8.88 4.67 22.65
CA ASN A 341 10.08 3.82 22.68
C ASN A 341 10.84 3.90 21.34
N ASN A 342 12.12 3.52 21.32
CA ASN A 342 12.96 3.54 20.10
C ASN A 342 12.44 2.67 18.94
N ASP A 343 11.44 1.81 19.17
CA ASP A 343 10.80 0.97 18.15
C ASP A 343 9.42 1.50 17.68
N ASP A 344 8.95 2.62 18.25
CA ASP A 344 7.66 3.21 17.88
C ASP A 344 7.79 3.96 16.55
N VAL A 345 7.40 3.27 15.48
CA VAL A 345 7.22 3.85 14.16
C VAL A 345 5.74 4.08 13.93
N ILE A 346 5.36 5.32 13.62
CA ILE A 346 4.02 5.61 13.10
C ILE A 346 4.06 5.49 11.59
N GLU A 347 3.33 4.54 11.03
CA GLU A 347 3.35 4.23 9.60
C GLU A 347 1.94 4.07 9.02
N ARG A 348 1.87 3.95 7.70
CA ARG A 348 0.62 3.78 6.98
C ARG A 348 -0.16 2.57 7.52
N GLY A 349 -1.45 2.78 7.78
CA GLY A 349 -2.32 1.79 8.43
C GLY A 349 -2.51 2.02 9.93
N ASP A 350 -1.66 2.84 10.55
CA ASP A 350 -1.84 3.24 11.94
C ASP A 350 -3.06 4.17 12.10
N LYS A 351 -3.66 4.13 13.29
CA LYS A 351 -4.77 5.00 13.68
C LYS A 351 -4.73 5.31 15.16
N GLY A 352 -5.20 6.51 15.53
CA GLY A 352 -5.33 6.91 16.92
C GLY A 352 -4.86 8.34 17.20
N ALA A 353 -4.72 8.65 18.48
CA ALA A 353 -4.35 9.97 18.96
C ALA A 353 -2.93 10.35 18.52
N GLU A 354 -2.03 9.37 18.41
CA GLU A 354 -0.65 9.53 17.97
C GLU A 354 -0.58 9.99 16.52
N VAL A 355 -1.39 9.39 15.64
CA VAL A 355 -1.51 9.81 14.24
C VAL A 355 -2.12 11.21 14.14
N SER A 356 -3.16 11.50 14.92
CA SER A 356 -3.77 12.83 14.93
C SER A 356 -2.78 13.91 15.40
N ALA A 357 -1.94 13.60 16.39
CA ALA A 357 -0.87 14.48 16.85
C ALA A 357 0.21 14.72 15.78
N LEU A 358 0.62 13.66 15.06
CA LEU A 358 1.52 13.76 13.92
C LEU A 358 0.93 14.65 12.80
N GLN A 359 -0.29 14.36 12.37
CA GLN A 359 -1.02 15.14 11.37
C GLN A 359 -1.11 16.62 11.76
N LYS A 360 -1.42 16.90 13.04
CA LYS A 360 -1.50 18.27 13.57
C LYS A 360 -0.16 18.97 13.45
N ARG A 361 0.93 18.33 13.89
CA ARG A 361 2.27 18.94 13.88
C ARG A 361 2.78 19.18 12.46
N LEU A 362 2.54 18.26 11.54
CA LEU A 362 2.82 18.46 10.12
C LEU A 362 1.98 19.60 9.52
N SER A 363 0.73 19.75 9.96
CA SER A 363 -0.14 20.84 9.51
C SER A 363 0.33 22.20 10.01
N GLU A 364 0.81 22.29 11.26
CA GLU A 364 1.39 23.51 11.83
C GLU A 364 2.56 24.06 10.99
N PHE A 365 3.36 23.18 10.38
CA PHE A 365 4.48 23.56 9.51
C PHE A 365 4.14 23.62 8.02
N GLY A 366 2.86 23.42 7.68
CA GLY A 366 2.35 23.51 6.31
C GLY A 366 2.61 22.29 5.44
N TYR A 367 3.05 21.16 6.01
CA TYR A 367 3.25 19.90 5.29
C TYR A 367 1.93 19.13 5.09
N TYR A 368 0.97 19.22 6.03
CA TYR A 368 -0.31 18.50 5.96
C TYR A 368 -1.52 19.44 5.86
N LYS A 369 -2.42 19.16 4.91
CA LYS A 369 -3.63 19.96 4.61
C LYS A 369 -4.94 19.18 4.73
N GLY A 370 -4.88 17.92 5.15
CA GLY A 370 -6.04 17.04 5.30
C GLY A 370 -6.73 17.20 6.67
N ALA A 371 -7.76 16.38 6.90
CA ALA A 371 -8.43 16.32 8.20
C ALA A 371 -7.52 15.67 9.26
N LEU A 372 -7.62 16.13 10.50
CA LEU A 372 -6.93 15.54 11.67
C LEU A 372 -7.71 14.35 12.22
N ASP A 373 -8.02 13.39 11.35
CA ASP A 373 -8.89 12.25 11.62
C ASP A 373 -8.21 11.12 12.42
N GLY A 374 -6.89 11.22 12.62
CA GLY A 374 -6.13 10.20 13.30
C GLY A 374 -6.01 8.91 12.49
N LEU A 375 -6.15 8.96 11.16
CA LEU A 375 -5.96 7.84 10.25
C LEU A 375 -4.69 8.07 9.40
N PHE A 376 -3.71 7.18 9.52
CA PHE A 376 -2.47 7.29 8.74
C PHE A 376 -2.70 6.70 7.35
N GLY A 377 -3.38 7.49 6.52
CA GLY A 377 -3.59 7.22 5.10
C GLY A 377 -2.50 7.82 4.22
N GLY A 378 -2.67 7.71 2.90
CA GLY A 378 -1.68 8.20 1.92
C GLY A 378 -1.40 9.70 2.02
N GLY A 379 -2.39 10.52 2.40
CA GLY A 379 -2.18 11.95 2.61
C GLY A 379 -1.25 12.29 3.77
N THR A 380 -1.25 11.48 4.85
CA THR A 380 -0.35 11.65 5.99
C THR A 380 1.07 11.17 5.66
N GLU A 381 1.19 10.04 4.95
CA GLU A 381 2.46 9.51 4.45
C GLU A 381 3.22 10.53 3.60
N ILE A 382 2.54 11.18 2.65
CA ILE A 382 3.14 12.24 1.81
C ILE A 382 3.66 13.40 2.66
N ALA A 383 2.86 13.86 3.63
CA ALA A 383 3.27 14.96 4.50
C ALA A 383 4.49 14.61 5.37
N VAL A 384 4.61 13.35 5.82
CA VAL A 384 5.80 12.85 6.51
C VAL A 384 7.02 12.88 5.60
N MET A 385 6.90 12.37 4.36
CA MET A 385 7.99 12.39 3.39
C MET A 385 8.47 13.80 3.07
N ASP A 386 7.56 14.75 2.91
CA ASP A 386 7.89 16.15 2.62
C ASP A 386 8.63 16.81 3.79
N PHE A 387 8.18 16.55 5.02
CA PHE A 387 8.89 16.98 6.22
C PHE A 387 10.29 16.36 6.33
N GLN A 388 10.41 15.03 6.21
CA GLN A 388 11.68 14.30 6.28
C GLN A 388 12.73 14.90 5.33
N ARG A 389 12.26 15.28 4.15
CA ARG A 389 13.11 15.80 3.09
C ARG A 389 13.60 17.22 3.38
N ASP A 390 12.71 18.12 3.79
CA ASP A 390 13.10 19.47 4.21
C ASP A 390 13.97 19.45 5.48
N ALA A 391 13.78 18.42 6.31
CA ALA A 391 14.56 18.21 7.52
C ALA A 391 15.90 17.49 7.31
N LEU A 392 16.21 17.10 6.05
CA LEU A 392 17.43 16.40 5.63
C LEU A 392 17.69 15.10 6.41
N ILE A 393 16.64 14.31 6.62
CA ILE A 393 16.69 12.98 7.25
C ILE A 393 16.22 11.89 6.24
N HIS A 394 16.25 10.61 6.65
CA HIS A 394 15.84 9.52 5.76
C HIS A 394 14.36 9.67 5.33
N VAL A 395 14.10 9.54 4.03
CA VAL A 395 12.77 9.71 3.44
C VAL A 395 12.16 8.34 3.14
N ASP A 396 11.37 7.83 4.07
CA ASP A 396 10.70 6.53 3.96
C ASP A 396 9.18 6.61 4.20
N GLY A 397 8.66 7.82 4.49
CA GLY A 397 7.23 8.04 4.77
C GLY A 397 6.75 7.48 6.10
N ARG A 398 7.68 7.01 6.94
CA ARG A 398 7.42 6.45 8.25
C ARG A 398 7.90 7.41 9.31
N ALA A 399 7.03 7.80 10.23
CA ALA A 399 7.42 8.66 11.34
C ALA A 399 8.06 7.82 12.45
N GLY A 400 9.31 7.37 12.20
CA GLY A 400 10.17 6.73 13.19
C GLY A 400 10.89 7.72 14.11
N PRO A 401 11.75 7.23 15.03
CA PRO A 401 12.39 8.06 16.07
C PRO A 401 13.12 9.29 15.52
N GLU A 402 13.87 9.14 14.44
CA GLU A 402 14.59 10.26 13.79
C GLU A 402 13.60 11.33 13.30
N THR A 403 12.51 10.91 12.66
CA THR A 403 11.47 11.81 12.13
C THR A 403 10.74 12.52 13.26
N LEU A 404 10.31 11.78 14.29
CA LEU A 404 9.57 12.34 15.42
C LEU A 404 10.43 13.30 16.26
N ALA A 405 11.69 12.96 16.50
CA ALA A 405 12.64 13.84 17.20
C ALA A 405 12.85 15.13 16.42
N LYS A 406 13.08 15.01 15.11
CA LYS A 406 13.29 16.16 14.23
C LYS A 406 12.03 17.04 14.18
N LEU A 407 10.85 16.45 14.02
CA LEU A 407 9.56 17.15 13.97
C LEU A 407 9.22 17.86 15.28
N SER A 408 9.66 17.29 16.41
CA SER A 408 9.53 17.91 17.73
C SER A 408 10.37 19.18 17.84
N SER A 409 11.63 19.14 17.37
CA SER A 409 12.55 20.28 17.36
C SER A 409 12.29 21.29 16.24
N TRP A 410 11.43 20.96 15.28
CA TRP A 410 11.14 21.80 14.13
C TRP A 410 10.35 23.04 14.54
N THR A 411 10.64 24.17 13.90
CA THR A 411 10.02 25.48 14.13
C THR A 411 9.52 26.09 12.82
N LEU A 412 8.69 27.12 12.90
CA LEU A 412 8.26 27.87 11.72
C LEU A 412 9.45 28.57 11.00
N SER A 413 10.48 29.01 11.75
CA SER A 413 11.71 29.57 11.16
C SER A 413 12.47 28.50 10.40
N THR A 414 12.74 27.34 11.01
CA THR A 414 13.43 26.24 10.32
C THR A 414 12.66 25.75 9.10
N ALA A 415 11.32 25.76 9.13
CA ALA A 415 10.49 25.44 7.97
C ALA A 415 10.60 26.48 6.84
N ALA A 416 10.82 27.75 7.19
CA ALA A 416 11.05 28.83 6.21
C ALA A 416 12.49 28.82 5.67
N ASP A 417 13.49 28.56 6.53
CA ASP A 417 14.91 28.49 6.21
C ASP A 417 15.24 27.24 5.36
N ALA A 418 14.63 26.09 5.68
CA ALA A 418 14.79 24.86 4.88
C ALA A 418 14.24 25.02 3.46
N LYS A 419 13.25 25.90 3.25
CA LYS A 419 12.73 26.21 1.92
C LYS A 419 13.67 27.10 1.09
N THR A 420 14.71 27.69 1.69
CA THR A 420 15.66 28.60 1.02
C THR A 420 17.09 28.03 0.91
N GLN A 421 17.45 26.99 1.66
CA GLN A 421 18.80 26.40 1.63
C GLN A 421 18.92 25.30 0.55
N GLY A 422 19.89 25.42 -0.35
CA GLY A 422 20.19 24.38 -1.36
C GLY A 422 19.15 24.25 -2.49
N ARG A 423 18.32 25.28 -2.69
CA ARG A 423 17.29 25.33 -3.73
C ARG A 423 17.35 26.67 -4.47
N ALA A 424 17.22 26.63 -5.79
CA ALA A 424 17.06 27.80 -6.63
C ALA A 424 15.62 28.31 -6.62
N ASP A 425 15.42 29.62 -6.80
CA ASP A 425 14.09 30.21 -6.89
C ASP A 425 13.33 29.67 -8.11
N VAL A 426 12.10 29.22 -7.89
CA VAL A 426 11.19 28.81 -8.96
C VAL A 426 10.13 29.89 -9.18
N VAL A 427 10.13 30.50 -10.37
CA VAL A 427 9.24 31.60 -10.73
C VAL A 427 8.27 31.16 -11.82
N TYR A 428 6.98 31.22 -11.53
CA TYR A 428 5.93 30.89 -12.49
C TYR A 428 5.59 32.10 -13.38
N LYS A 429 6.00 32.09 -14.65
CA LYS A 429 5.69 33.15 -15.64
C LYS A 429 4.42 32.88 -16.45
N ASN A 430 3.77 31.74 -16.25
CA ASN A 430 2.57 31.30 -16.96
C ASN A 430 1.24 31.72 -16.28
N GLN A 431 1.27 32.61 -15.28
CA GLN A 431 0.13 32.93 -14.39
C GLN A 431 -1.17 33.36 -15.10
N HIS A 432 -1.09 33.87 -16.34
CA HIS A 432 -2.23 34.28 -17.16
C HIS A 432 -2.68 33.22 -18.20
N SER A 433 -2.21 31.98 -18.07
CA SER A 433 -2.50 30.89 -19.02
C SER A 433 -3.86 30.25 -18.77
N ILE A 434 -4.59 29.93 -19.85
CA ILE A 434 -5.92 29.29 -19.81
C ILE A 434 -5.88 27.90 -19.13
N ARG A 435 -4.72 27.25 -19.10
CA ARG A 435 -4.44 26.01 -18.33
C ARG A 435 -3.17 26.19 -17.50
N ASN A 436 -3.28 26.94 -16.42
CA ASN A 436 -2.24 26.98 -15.41
C ASN A 436 -2.48 25.84 -14.40
N ARG A 437 -1.58 24.85 -14.36
CA ARG A 437 -1.55 23.82 -13.32
C ARG A 437 -0.19 23.88 -12.63
N PRO A 438 -0.11 23.70 -11.30
CA PRO A 438 1.19 23.58 -10.64
C PRO A 438 1.92 22.32 -11.13
N CYS A 439 3.25 22.36 -11.18
CA CYS A 439 4.03 21.12 -11.34
C CYS A 439 3.97 20.28 -10.05
N THR A 440 4.29 18.99 -10.12
CA THR A 440 4.34 18.16 -8.90
C THR A 440 5.37 18.73 -7.93
N ALA A 441 5.14 18.60 -6.62
CA ALA A 441 6.10 19.05 -5.62
C ALA A 441 7.47 18.38 -5.80
N ASN A 442 7.48 17.11 -6.22
CA ASN A 442 8.70 16.35 -6.51
C ASN A 442 9.45 16.91 -7.73
N LEU A 443 8.74 17.26 -8.81
CA LEU A 443 9.34 17.86 -9.99
C LEU A 443 9.87 19.27 -9.72
N GLU A 444 9.09 20.11 -9.02
CA GLU A 444 9.51 21.47 -8.63
C GLU A 444 10.78 21.43 -7.76
N MET A 445 10.81 20.50 -6.82
CA MET A 445 11.94 20.28 -5.94
C MET A 445 13.17 19.78 -6.69
N LYS A 446 13.04 18.71 -7.50
CA LYS A 446 14.14 18.20 -8.33
C LYS A 446 14.71 19.30 -9.22
N LEU A 447 13.84 20.14 -9.80
CA LEU A 447 14.24 21.32 -10.58
C LEU A 447 15.03 22.31 -9.72
N SER A 448 14.47 22.73 -8.58
CA SER A 448 15.11 23.74 -7.72
C SER A 448 16.48 23.30 -7.20
N THR A 449 16.62 22.02 -6.80
CA THR A 449 17.90 21.46 -6.35
C THR A 449 18.88 21.28 -7.50
N ALA A 450 18.44 20.75 -8.64
CA ALA A 450 19.32 20.57 -9.79
C ALA A 450 19.84 21.90 -10.34
N VAL A 451 19.03 22.96 -10.33
CA VAL A 451 19.48 24.30 -10.74
C VAL A 451 20.51 24.84 -9.76
N TYR A 452 20.27 24.69 -8.45
CA TYR A 452 21.24 25.08 -7.42
C TYR A 452 22.56 24.32 -7.56
N ASP A 453 22.52 22.99 -7.70
CA ASP A 453 23.72 22.15 -7.79
C ASP A 453 24.54 22.43 -9.05
N VAL A 454 23.88 22.74 -10.17
CA VAL A 454 24.55 22.91 -11.47
C VAL A 454 25.07 24.34 -11.66
N TYR A 455 24.37 25.34 -11.12
CA TYR A 455 24.66 26.75 -11.41
C TYR A 455 25.02 27.59 -10.18
N GLY A 456 24.83 27.06 -8.97
CA GLY A 456 25.10 27.76 -7.73
C GLY A 456 23.91 28.60 -7.23
N PRO A 457 24.10 29.34 -6.12
CA PRO A 457 23.09 30.26 -5.58
C PRO A 457 22.72 31.35 -6.60
N GLY A 458 21.63 32.09 -6.31
CA GLY A 458 21.19 33.26 -7.08
C GLY A 458 20.63 32.98 -8.50
N CYS A 459 20.77 31.76 -9.01
CA CYS A 459 20.12 31.31 -10.24
C CYS A 459 18.63 31.02 -10.01
N GLN A 460 17.81 31.26 -11.03
CA GLN A 460 16.36 31.08 -10.98
C GLN A 460 15.87 30.15 -12.10
N ALA A 461 14.87 29.32 -11.79
CA ALA A 461 14.12 28.57 -12.76
C ALA A 461 12.78 29.26 -13.06
N GLN A 462 12.61 29.81 -14.25
CA GLN A 462 11.36 30.42 -14.67
C GLN A 462 10.52 29.43 -15.47
N ILE A 463 9.46 28.92 -14.85
CA ILE A 463 8.52 28.02 -15.51
C ILE A 463 7.66 28.83 -16.48
N TYR A 464 7.61 28.38 -17.72
CA TYR A 464 6.89 29.04 -18.80
C TYR A 464 6.10 28.02 -19.63
N SER A 465 5.18 28.50 -20.48
CA SER A 465 4.30 27.63 -21.26
C SER A 465 4.75 27.56 -22.73
N GLY A 466 5.00 26.36 -23.25
CA GLY A 466 5.23 26.09 -24.66
C GLY A 466 3.99 25.74 -25.48
N GLY A 467 3.44 26.69 -26.24
CA GLY A 467 2.30 26.46 -27.13
C GLY A 467 2.64 25.63 -28.38
N GLN A 468 2.03 24.45 -28.54
CA GLN A 468 1.88 23.83 -29.87
C GLN A 468 0.41 23.88 -30.31
N PRO A 469 0.14 24.01 -31.62
CA PRO A 469 -1.22 23.85 -32.14
C PRO A 469 -1.70 22.43 -31.82
N ARG A 470 -3.01 22.27 -31.59
CA ARG A 470 -3.62 20.93 -31.57
C ARG A 470 -3.45 20.32 -32.97
N LYS A 471 -3.06 19.04 -33.06
CA LYS A 471 -3.05 18.30 -34.34
C LYS A 471 -4.42 18.46 -35.01
N GLY A 472 -4.46 19.14 -36.16
CA GLY A 472 -5.68 19.42 -36.91
C GLY A 472 -6.42 20.73 -36.58
N MET A 473 -5.88 21.65 -35.77
CA MET A 473 -6.48 22.99 -35.61
C MET A 473 -5.46 24.13 -35.76
N PRO A 474 -5.74 25.14 -36.60
CA PRO A 474 -4.91 26.35 -36.68
C PRO A 474 -5.20 27.27 -35.48
N GLY A 475 -4.16 27.55 -34.69
CA GLY A 475 -4.21 28.50 -33.56
C GLY A 475 -3.08 28.27 -32.57
N LYS A 476 -2.34 29.33 -32.21
CA LYS A 476 -1.34 29.29 -31.14
C LYS A 476 -2.07 29.26 -29.80
N ARG A 477 -2.03 28.13 -29.10
CA ARG A 477 -2.38 28.10 -27.68
C ARG A 477 -1.25 28.73 -26.89
N THR A 478 -1.50 29.82 -26.17
CA THR A 478 -0.65 30.27 -25.07
C THR A 478 -1.18 29.61 -23.80
N GLY A 479 -0.39 28.71 -23.20
CA GLY A 479 -0.74 28.08 -21.92
C GLY A 479 -0.86 26.56 -21.97
N SER A 480 0.26 25.84 -21.84
CA SER A 480 0.29 24.53 -21.19
C SER A 480 1.71 24.22 -20.72
N ILE A 481 1.88 23.91 -19.44
CA ILE A 481 2.86 22.91 -19.02
C ILE A 481 2.46 21.63 -19.78
N ARG A 482 3.27 21.16 -20.75
CA ARG A 482 2.81 20.23 -21.78
C ARG A 482 2.72 18.76 -21.35
N HIS A 483 1.49 18.26 -21.47
CA HIS A 483 1.02 17.06 -22.20
C HIS A 483 1.08 15.65 -21.60
N ASP A 484 1.72 15.42 -20.46
CA ASP A 484 1.80 14.08 -19.84
C ASP A 484 1.10 13.99 -18.47
N ASP A 485 0.27 14.98 -18.15
CA ASP A 485 -0.39 15.14 -16.85
C ASP A 485 -1.64 14.24 -16.67
N TYR A 486 -1.55 13.32 -15.69
CA TYR A 486 -2.61 12.45 -15.14
C TYR A 486 -3.14 12.91 -13.76
N GLY A 487 -3.28 14.22 -13.52
CA GLY A 487 -4.22 14.73 -12.50
C GLY A 487 -3.63 15.14 -11.15
N GLU A 488 -2.33 14.96 -10.90
CA GLU A 488 -1.66 15.30 -9.63
C GLU A 488 -0.80 16.58 -9.70
N GLY A 489 -0.82 17.28 -10.84
CA GLY A 489 0.14 18.32 -11.19
C GLY A 489 1.01 17.88 -12.37
N GLY A 490 1.56 18.82 -13.14
CA GLY A 490 2.35 18.49 -14.32
C GLY A 490 3.57 17.63 -13.96
N ARG A 491 3.70 16.43 -14.56
CA ARG A 491 4.86 15.53 -14.43
C ARG A 491 6.00 15.87 -15.38
N ALA A 492 5.77 16.84 -16.25
CA ALA A 492 6.78 17.55 -17.00
C ALA A 492 6.61 19.07 -16.86
N LEU A 493 7.66 19.82 -17.14
CA LEU A 493 7.64 21.29 -17.20
C LEU A 493 8.57 21.82 -18.28
N ASP A 494 8.29 23.05 -18.72
CA ASP A 494 9.21 23.84 -19.55
C ASP A 494 9.78 24.98 -18.69
N ALA A 495 11.11 25.09 -18.61
CA ALA A 495 11.80 26.11 -17.81
C ALA A 495 12.84 26.92 -18.61
N TRP A 496 12.95 28.21 -18.27
CA TRP A 496 14.12 29.02 -18.55
C TRP A 496 14.98 29.06 -17.30
N ILE A 497 16.29 28.90 -17.46
CA ILE A 497 17.21 29.14 -16.35
C ILE A 497 17.82 30.52 -16.55
N ILE A 498 17.66 31.35 -15.53
CA ILE A 498 18.19 32.71 -15.46
C ILE A 498 19.33 32.69 -14.44
N ASN A 499 20.50 33.14 -14.85
CA ASN A 499 21.63 33.23 -13.93
C ASN A 499 21.55 34.49 -13.05
N GLU A 500 22.51 34.66 -12.14
CA GLU A 500 22.53 35.78 -11.19
C GLU A 500 22.52 37.16 -11.86
N GLU A 501 23.10 37.29 -13.07
CA GLU A 501 23.08 38.55 -13.83
C GLU A 501 21.78 38.79 -14.63
N GLY A 502 20.76 37.94 -14.46
CA GLY A 502 19.49 38.06 -15.16
C GLY A 502 19.51 37.57 -16.62
N ARG A 503 20.60 36.91 -17.04
CA ARG A 503 20.76 36.37 -18.40
C ARG A 503 20.16 34.98 -18.49
N ARG A 504 19.42 34.74 -19.58
CA ARG A 504 18.88 33.43 -19.91
C ARG A 504 19.96 32.49 -20.47
N LEU A 505 20.10 31.32 -19.85
CA LEU A 505 21.02 30.27 -20.30
C LEU A 505 20.46 29.52 -21.51
N THR A 506 21.33 29.16 -22.45
CA THR A 506 20.93 28.45 -23.68
C THR A 506 21.99 27.42 -24.11
N GLY A 507 21.61 26.52 -25.03
CA GLY A 507 22.53 25.60 -25.68
C GLY A 507 23.35 24.76 -24.69
N PRO A 508 24.69 24.72 -24.81
CA PRO A 508 25.54 23.93 -23.92
C PRO A 508 25.44 24.31 -22.45
N GLU A 509 25.14 25.58 -22.10
CA GLU A 509 24.99 26.02 -20.71
C GLU A 509 23.78 25.34 -20.07
N LEU A 510 22.68 25.25 -20.81
CA LEU A 510 21.45 24.58 -20.38
C LEU A 510 21.55 23.06 -20.49
N GLY A 511 22.34 22.55 -21.45
CA GLY A 511 22.64 21.12 -21.59
C GLY A 511 23.33 20.51 -20.37
N LYS A 512 24.02 21.33 -19.55
CA LYS A 512 24.61 20.88 -18.26
C LYS A 512 23.54 20.36 -17.30
N LEU A 513 22.44 21.10 -17.17
CA LEU A 513 21.31 20.72 -16.31
C LEU A 513 20.65 19.43 -16.80
N GLY A 514 20.43 19.29 -18.11
CA GLY A 514 19.87 18.06 -18.67
C GLY A 514 20.78 16.84 -18.48
N GLN A 515 22.10 17.01 -18.64
CA GLN A 515 23.07 15.96 -18.34
C GLN A 515 23.04 15.55 -16.86
N TYR A 516 22.98 16.53 -15.95
CA TYR A 516 22.85 16.30 -14.51
C TYR A 516 21.57 15.54 -14.16
N TRP A 517 20.44 15.99 -14.71
CA TRP A 517 19.12 15.37 -14.54
C TRP A 517 19.10 13.89 -14.90
N LEU A 518 19.65 13.56 -16.08
CA LEU A 518 19.73 12.19 -16.58
C LEU A 518 20.72 11.33 -15.79
N ALA A 519 21.84 11.92 -15.34
CA ALA A 519 22.82 11.21 -14.53
C ALA A 519 22.25 10.80 -13.16
N LEU A 520 21.37 11.62 -12.58
CA LEU A 520 20.66 11.32 -11.33
C LEU A 520 19.39 10.49 -11.50
N LYS A 521 19.02 10.13 -12.74
CA LYS A 521 17.80 9.37 -13.05
C LYS A 521 16.53 10.06 -12.55
N TYR A 522 16.49 11.40 -12.58
CA TYR A 522 15.32 12.16 -12.14
C TYR A 522 14.11 12.05 -13.07
N GLY A 523 14.35 11.67 -14.32
CA GLY A 523 13.38 11.34 -15.34
C GLY A 523 13.90 11.70 -16.73
N GLY A 524 12.99 11.93 -17.68
CA GLY A 524 13.31 12.35 -19.03
C GLY A 524 13.73 13.81 -19.11
N CYS A 525 14.51 14.12 -20.16
CA CYS A 525 14.96 15.48 -20.41
C CYS A 525 15.03 15.78 -21.91
N GLY A 526 14.55 16.97 -22.30
CA GLY A 526 14.59 17.42 -23.68
C GLY A 526 15.00 18.88 -23.76
N LEU A 527 15.85 19.23 -24.72
CA LEU A 527 16.05 20.64 -25.06
C LEU A 527 14.96 21.03 -26.04
N GLU A 528 13.77 21.39 -25.53
CA GLU A 528 12.66 21.85 -26.35
C GLU A 528 12.69 23.37 -26.51
N MET A 529 12.09 23.77 -27.63
CA MET A 529 11.57 25.10 -27.93
C MET A 529 12.48 25.89 -28.86
N ALA A 530 11.88 26.37 -29.95
CA ALA A 530 12.45 27.28 -30.94
C ALA A 530 13.08 28.57 -30.32
N VAL A 531 12.91 28.79 -29.01
CA VAL A 531 13.38 29.94 -28.24
C VAL A 531 14.48 29.64 -27.21
N GLY A 532 14.92 28.38 -27.02
CA GLY A 532 16.06 27.99 -26.15
C GLY A 532 15.75 27.77 -24.66
N GLY A 533 14.83 26.87 -24.31
CA GLY A 533 14.58 26.45 -22.91
C GLY A 533 14.77 24.95 -22.71
N ILE A 534 14.43 24.42 -21.53
CA ILE A 534 14.57 22.98 -21.22
C ILE A 534 13.22 22.40 -20.81
N HIS A 535 12.98 21.18 -21.25
CA HIS A 535 11.88 20.32 -20.85
C HIS A 535 12.41 19.25 -19.91
N LEU A 536 11.78 19.09 -18.75
CA LEU A 536 12.16 18.12 -17.73
C LEU A 536 10.92 17.38 -17.26
N ASP A 537 11.03 16.07 -17.10
CA ASP A 537 9.95 15.22 -16.63
C ASP A 537 10.44 14.18 -15.60
N GLU A 538 9.49 13.49 -14.97
CA GLU A 538 9.76 12.49 -13.91
C GLU A 538 9.78 11.03 -14.41
N TRP A 539 9.84 10.78 -15.72
CA TRP A 539 9.78 9.43 -16.28
C TRP A 539 11.14 8.74 -16.23
N GLU A 540 11.34 7.87 -15.24
CA GLU A 540 12.53 7.02 -15.16
C GLU A 540 12.56 5.94 -16.25
N THR A 541 11.38 5.60 -16.79
CA THR A 541 11.19 4.76 -17.96
C THR A 541 10.16 5.44 -18.89
N PRO A 542 10.59 6.02 -20.01
CA PRO A 542 9.71 6.74 -20.92
C PRO A 542 8.67 5.79 -21.53
N PRO A 543 7.50 6.32 -21.94
CA PRO A 543 6.48 5.50 -22.58
C PRO A 543 6.99 4.96 -23.92
N LEU A 544 6.38 3.89 -24.42
CA LEU A 544 6.72 3.30 -25.73
C LEU A 544 6.77 4.37 -26.83
N GLY A 545 7.97 4.61 -27.37
CA GLY A 545 8.25 5.63 -28.39
C GLY A 545 8.85 6.95 -27.88
N GLY A 546 8.91 7.15 -26.55
CA GLY A 546 9.64 8.23 -25.90
C GLY A 546 11.09 7.85 -25.62
N GLY A 547 12.03 8.74 -25.92
CA GLY A 547 13.43 8.58 -25.50
C GLY A 547 13.64 9.14 -24.10
N MET A 548 14.59 8.57 -23.32
CA MET A 548 15.03 9.17 -22.05
C MET A 548 15.55 10.60 -22.25
N TYR A 549 16.08 10.89 -23.43
CA TYR A 549 16.50 12.22 -23.82
C TYR A 549 16.24 12.46 -25.31
N TRP A 550 16.01 13.72 -25.67
CA TRP A 550 15.79 14.10 -27.07
C TRP A 550 16.29 15.51 -27.38
N THR A 551 16.60 15.73 -28.66
CA THR A 551 16.86 17.05 -29.23
C THR A 551 15.89 17.31 -30.38
N TYR A 552 15.30 18.49 -30.44
CA TYR A 552 14.34 18.81 -31.50
C TYR A 552 15.06 18.97 -32.84
N PRO A 553 14.39 18.65 -33.97
CA PRO A 553 14.97 18.77 -35.30
C PRO A 553 15.60 20.15 -35.57
N TYR A 554 14.99 21.23 -35.07
CA TYR A 554 15.51 22.59 -35.21
C TYR A 554 16.87 22.82 -34.51
N LEU A 555 17.14 22.11 -33.41
CA LEU A 555 18.42 22.21 -32.71
C LEU A 555 19.51 21.40 -33.42
N ASN A 556 19.13 20.35 -34.14
CA ASN A 556 20.08 19.52 -34.89
C ASN A 556 20.79 20.31 -36.00
N SER A 557 20.23 21.43 -36.44
CA SER A 557 20.84 22.34 -37.42
C SER A 557 21.65 23.49 -36.81
N GLN A 558 21.68 23.65 -35.48
CA GLN A 558 22.48 24.70 -34.82
C GLN A 558 23.90 24.20 -34.52
N ALA A 559 24.89 25.10 -34.59
CA ALA A 559 26.30 24.78 -34.39
C ALA A 559 26.61 24.10 -33.02
N TRP A 560 25.80 24.33 -32.00
CA TRP A 560 25.96 23.70 -30.68
C TRP A 560 25.10 22.45 -30.46
N GLY A 561 24.16 22.15 -31.37
CA GLY A 561 23.19 21.05 -31.22
C GLY A 561 23.83 19.69 -31.00
N ASP A 562 24.88 19.39 -31.77
CA ASP A 562 25.63 18.12 -31.66
C ASP A 562 26.40 17.99 -30.34
N LYS A 563 26.85 19.12 -29.78
CA LYS A 563 27.53 19.13 -28.47
C LYS A 563 26.54 18.79 -27.37
N VAL A 564 25.36 19.42 -27.39
CA VAL A 564 24.28 19.15 -26.46
C VAL A 564 23.80 17.70 -26.54
N ARG A 565 23.57 17.17 -27.76
CA ARG A 565 23.10 15.80 -27.92
C ARG A 565 24.05 14.79 -27.28
N ARG A 566 25.36 15.01 -27.42
CA ARG A 566 26.39 14.19 -26.77
C ARG A 566 26.35 14.30 -25.26
N MET A 567 26.14 15.49 -24.70
CA MET A 567 26.01 15.68 -23.24
C MET A 567 24.80 14.93 -22.69
N LEU A 568 23.63 15.05 -23.31
CA LEU A 568 22.43 14.34 -22.86
C LEU A 568 22.60 12.82 -22.97
N ALA A 569 23.17 12.34 -24.08
CA ALA A 569 23.47 10.93 -24.27
C ALA A 569 24.43 10.37 -23.21
N ASP A 570 25.43 11.14 -22.80
CA ASP A 570 26.36 10.76 -21.74
C ASP A 570 25.68 10.70 -20.37
N GLY A 571 24.87 11.71 -20.03
CA GLY A 571 24.08 11.70 -18.80
C GLY A 571 23.14 10.51 -18.70
N SER A 572 22.53 10.07 -19.82
CA SER A 572 21.65 8.90 -19.85
C SER A 572 22.33 7.59 -19.41
N LYS A 573 23.66 7.51 -19.53
CA LYS A 573 24.47 6.37 -19.05
C LYS A 573 24.70 6.39 -17.54
N GLY A 574 24.19 7.39 -16.81
CA GLY A 574 24.33 7.52 -15.35
C GLY A 574 25.67 8.10 -14.89
N SER A 575 26.49 8.62 -15.81
CA SER A 575 27.80 9.17 -15.48
C SER A 575 27.66 10.60 -14.98
N LYS A 576 27.91 10.84 -13.68
CA LYS A 576 27.93 12.22 -13.14
C LYS A 576 29.06 13.01 -13.81
N PRO A 577 28.81 14.24 -14.28
CA PRO A 577 29.82 15.02 -14.98
C PRO A 577 30.94 15.43 -14.02
N LYS A 578 32.20 15.19 -14.40
CA LYS A 578 33.37 15.48 -13.55
C LYS A 578 33.62 16.98 -13.30
N PHE A 579 32.91 17.88 -13.99
CA PHE A 579 33.21 19.31 -14.06
C PHE A 579 32.15 20.24 -13.43
N TYR A 580 31.16 19.69 -12.70
CA TYR A 580 30.10 20.49 -12.06
C TYR A 580 30.26 20.60 -10.53
N LYS A 581 31.43 20.22 -9.99
CA LYS A 581 31.86 20.63 -8.66
C LYS A 581 33.12 21.49 -8.80
N LEU A 582 32.99 22.76 -8.45
CA LEU A 582 34.03 23.51 -7.76
C LEU A 582 33.63 23.56 -6.29
#